data_AF-A0A653RYS4-F1
#
_entry.id   AF-A0A653RYS4-F1
#
_cell.length_a   1.000
_cell.length_b   1.000
_cell.length_c   1.000
_cell.angle_alpha   90.00
_cell.angle_beta   90.00
_cell.angle_gamma   90.00
#
_symmetry.space_group_name_H-M   'P 1'
#
loop_
_entity.id
_entity.type
_entity.pdbx_description
1 polymer ?
#
loop_
_entity_poly.entity_id
_entity_poly.type
_entity_poly.pdbx_seq_one_letter_code
_entity_poly.pdbx_strand_id
1 'polypeptide(L)'
;MQLLDAIFLVGQMPEQSVIYTREPFQLSSEAKIVQFGKDDTVVRHDKEEGFVYFLEAELVTELLEMIASKRSSRETKAEFVCHYATWDAYPAWASDLEDA
;
A
#
# COMPACT_ATOMS: atom_id res chain seq x y z
N MET A 1 9.71 7.83 -4.11
CA MET A 1 8.74 7.57 -5.22
C MET A 1 7.37 8.04 -4.78
N GLN A 2 6.34 8.07 -5.65
CA GLN A 2 4.97 8.34 -5.19
C GLN A 2 4.34 7.07 -4.61
N LEU A 3 3.40 7.21 -3.68
CA LEU A 3 2.68 6.10 -3.06
C LEU A 3 1.95 5.26 -4.10
N LEU A 4 1.37 5.90 -5.12
CA LEU A 4 0.77 5.20 -6.26
C LEU A 4 1.76 4.22 -6.91
N ASP A 5 2.99 4.65 -7.16
CA ASP A 5 4.00 3.78 -7.77
C ASP A 5 4.42 2.67 -6.81
N ALA A 6 4.61 3.00 -5.54
CA ALA A 6 4.99 2.04 -4.52
C ALA A 6 3.98 0.89 -4.39
N ILE A 7 2.68 1.20 -4.39
CA ILE A 7 1.59 0.20 -4.29
C ILE A 7 1.68 -0.85 -5.41
N PHE A 8 2.01 -0.46 -6.64
CA PHE A 8 2.12 -1.41 -7.76
C PHE A 8 3.52 -2.02 -7.92
N LEU A 9 4.55 -1.33 -7.45
CA LEU A 9 5.92 -1.85 -7.48
C LEU A 9 6.12 -2.94 -6.42
N VAL A 10 5.38 -2.90 -5.31
CA VAL A 10 5.58 -3.80 -4.18
C VAL A 10 5.33 -5.28 -4.53
N GLY A 11 4.44 -5.58 -5.48
CA GLY A 11 4.22 -6.95 -5.95
C GLY A 11 5.40 -7.57 -6.71
N GLN A 12 6.43 -6.78 -7.02
CA GLN A 12 7.70 -7.25 -7.61
C GLN A 12 8.82 -7.34 -6.57
N MET A 13 8.53 -6.98 -5.32
CA MET A 13 9.50 -6.98 -4.23
C MET A 13 9.41 -8.29 -3.43
N PRO A 14 10.46 -8.67 -2.69
CA PRO A 14 10.42 -9.84 -1.81
C PRO A 14 9.29 -9.73 -0.77
N GLU A 15 8.73 -10.86 -0.36
CA GLU A 15 7.60 -10.94 0.60
C GLU A 15 7.86 -10.15 1.89
N GLN A 16 9.12 -10.11 2.34
CA GLN A 16 9.56 -9.36 3.52
C GLN A 16 9.79 -7.87 3.21
N SER A 17 8.90 -7.22 2.48
CA SER A 17 8.99 -5.79 2.15
C SER A 17 7.83 -5.00 2.74
N VAL A 18 8.08 -3.76 3.14
CA VAL A 18 7.06 -2.83 3.65
C VAL A 18 7.14 -1.49 2.92
N ILE A 19 5.98 -0.91 2.65
CA ILE A 19 5.87 0.47 2.17
C ILE A 19 5.88 1.41 3.38
N TYR A 20 6.71 2.44 3.30
CA TYR A 20 6.66 3.60 4.17
C TYR A 20 6.24 4.81 3.34
N THR A 21 5.40 5.69 3.88
CA THR A 21 4.95 6.91 3.19
C THR A 21 4.79 8.08 4.15
N ARG A 22 4.72 9.30 3.63
CA ARG A 22 4.39 10.49 4.42
C ARG A 22 2.88 10.63 4.57
N GLU A 23 2.43 11.07 5.75
CA GLU A 23 1.04 11.48 5.94
C GLU A 23 0.75 12.82 5.24
N PRO A 24 -0.50 13.05 4.77
CA PRO A 24 -1.61 12.08 4.71
C PRO A 24 -1.38 11.00 3.63
N PHE A 25 -2.03 9.84 3.75
CA PHE A 25 -1.91 8.75 2.77
C PHE A 25 -2.66 9.07 1.46
N GLN A 26 -2.01 9.83 0.60
CA GLN A 26 -2.50 10.22 -0.72
C GLN A 26 -1.63 9.58 -1.81
N LEU A 27 -2.21 9.38 -3.00
CA LEU A 27 -1.51 8.77 -4.12
C LEU A 27 -0.19 9.48 -4.49
N SER A 28 -0.16 10.80 -4.33
CA SER A 28 1.01 11.66 -4.57
C SER A 28 1.99 11.71 -3.40
N SER A 29 1.66 11.13 -2.25
CA SER A 29 2.52 11.15 -1.07
C SER A 29 3.84 10.45 -1.36
N GLU A 30 4.92 11.01 -0.82
CA GLU A 30 6.23 10.42 -0.96
C GLU A 30 6.26 9.07 -0.24
N ALA A 31 6.78 8.04 -0.91
CA ALA A 31 6.89 6.69 -0.42
C ALA A 31 8.25 6.06 -0.73
N LYS A 32 8.61 5.06 0.07
CA LYS A 32 9.75 4.16 -0.14
C LYS A 32 9.35 2.73 0.22
N ILE A 33 9.96 1.76 -0.45
CA ILE A 33 9.81 0.33 -0.12
C ILE A 33 11.10 -0.12 0.55
N VAL A 34 10.97 -0.79 1.69
CA VAL A 34 12.10 -1.29 2.48
C VAL A 34 11.95 -2.79 2.60
N GLN A 35 13.01 -3.53 2.27
CA GLN A 35 13.09 -4.97 2.48
C GLN A 35 13.73 -5.26 3.85
N PHE A 36 13.16 -6.19 4.61
CA PHE A 36 13.74 -6.71 5.84
C PHE A 36 14.55 -7.98 5.60
N GLY A 37 15.63 -8.15 6.36
CA GLY A 37 16.37 -9.41 6.44
C GLY A 37 15.74 -10.38 7.44
N LYS A 38 16.25 -11.63 7.49
CA LYS A 38 15.83 -12.68 8.44
C LYS A 38 16.00 -12.32 9.92
N ASP A 39 16.88 -11.37 10.22
CA ASP A 39 17.07 -10.86 11.58
C ASP A 39 16.08 -9.72 11.81
N ASP A 40 14.91 -10.11 12.29
CA ASP A 40 13.63 -9.42 12.58
C ASP A 40 13.72 -8.12 13.44
N THR A 41 14.72 -7.29 13.19
CA THR A 41 15.14 -6.18 14.07
C THR A 41 15.30 -4.83 13.38
N VAL A 42 14.86 -4.69 12.13
CA VAL A 42 14.81 -3.38 11.46
C VAL A 42 13.36 -2.87 11.51
N VAL A 43 12.91 -2.42 12.67
CA VAL A 43 12.90 -1.00 13.07
C VAL A 43 11.49 -0.40 12.86
N ARG A 44 10.63 -0.62 13.85
CA ARG A 44 9.49 0.27 14.20
C ARG A 44 9.93 1.73 14.52
N HIS A 45 11.18 2.08 14.21
CA HIS A 45 11.88 3.28 14.68
C HIS A 45 12.56 4.10 13.56
N ASP A 46 12.29 3.82 12.29
CA ASP A 46 12.65 4.72 11.19
C ASP A 46 11.56 5.80 11.10
N LYS A 47 11.47 6.60 12.16
CA LYS A 47 11.01 8.00 12.04
C LYS A 47 12.11 8.83 11.37
N GLU A 48 12.80 8.27 10.39
CA GLU A 48 13.66 9.05 9.53
C GLU A 48 12.76 9.93 8.66
N GLU A 49 12.96 11.25 8.79
CA GLU A 49 12.50 12.25 7.83
C GLU A 49 10.97 12.38 7.64
N GLY A 50 10.15 11.87 8.56
CA GLY A 50 8.69 12.02 8.52
C GLY A 50 7.97 10.96 7.68
N PHE A 51 8.65 9.87 7.33
CA PHE A 51 8.00 8.67 6.84
C PHE A 51 7.36 7.89 7.99
N VAL A 52 6.18 7.35 7.75
CA VAL A 52 5.46 6.45 8.64
C VAL A 52 5.20 5.13 7.94
N TYR A 53 5.00 4.09 8.74
CA TYR A 53 4.59 2.78 8.24
C TYR A 53 3.26 2.91 7.46
N PHE A 54 3.19 2.27 6.29
CA PHE A 54 1.96 2.18 5.49
C PHE A 54 1.37 0.77 5.59
N LEU A 55 1.92 -0.22 4.86
CA LEU A 55 1.46 -1.61 4.81
C LEU A 55 2.59 -2.56 4.35
N GLU A 56 2.51 -3.84 4.72
CA GLU A 56 3.34 -4.91 4.13
C GLU A 56 3.03 -5.17 2.65
N ALA A 57 4.04 -5.65 1.91
CA ALA A 57 3.93 -6.06 0.52
C ALA A 57 2.86 -7.13 0.29
N GLU A 58 2.79 -8.12 1.17
CA GLU A 58 1.82 -9.21 1.14
C GLU A 58 0.39 -8.65 1.23
N LEU A 59 0.11 -7.84 2.26
CA LEU A 59 -1.20 -7.23 2.46
C LEU A 59 -1.60 -6.29 1.31
N VAL A 60 -0.68 -5.48 0.77
CA VAL A 60 -0.97 -4.66 -0.41
C VAL A 60 -1.33 -5.52 -1.62
N THR A 61 -0.63 -6.64 -1.80
CA THR A 61 -0.90 -7.58 -2.90
C THR A 61 -2.29 -8.21 -2.76
N GLU A 62 -2.65 -8.68 -1.56
CA GLU A 62 -3.98 -9.23 -1.27
C GLU A 62 -5.10 -8.21 -1.56
N LEU A 63 -4.93 -6.95 -1.11
CA LEU A 63 -5.90 -5.88 -1.36
C LEU A 63 -6.06 -5.60 -2.86
N LEU A 64 -4.95 -5.60 -3.61
CA LEU A 64 -4.97 -5.41 -5.06
C LEU A 64 -5.65 -6.58 -5.78
N GLU A 65 -5.45 -7.82 -5.33
CA GLU A 65 -6.12 -9.00 -5.87
C GLU A 65 -7.62 -8.97 -5.62
N MET A 66 -8.06 -8.53 -4.44
CA MET A 66 -9.48 -8.37 -4.14
C MET A 66 -10.20 -7.44 -5.12
N ILE A 67 -9.62 -6.26 -5.37
CA ILE A 67 -10.20 -5.28 -6.29
C ILE A 67 -9.83 -5.57 -7.76
N ALA A 68 -8.96 -6.55 -8.05
CA ALA A 68 -8.59 -6.91 -9.42
C ALA A 68 -9.79 -7.42 -10.23
N SER A 69 -10.73 -8.09 -9.56
CA SER A 69 -11.99 -8.57 -10.14
C SER A 69 -12.95 -7.45 -10.54
N LYS A 70 -12.70 -6.22 -10.11
CA LYS A 70 -13.55 -5.05 -10.37
C LYS A 70 -13.00 -4.21 -11.52
N ARG A 71 -13.89 -3.77 -12.41
CA ARG A 71 -13.57 -2.80 -13.47
C ARG A 71 -13.23 -1.45 -12.85
N SER A 72 -11.95 -1.19 -12.72
CA SER A 72 -11.45 0.00 -12.02
C SER A 72 -10.11 0.47 -12.61
N SER A 73 -9.88 1.77 -12.50
CA SER A 73 -8.61 2.38 -12.91
C SER A 73 -7.48 2.00 -11.95
N ARG A 74 -6.24 2.24 -12.36
CA ARG A 74 -5.06 2.04 -11.50
C ARG A 74 -5.14 2.91 -10.24
N GLU A 75 -5.58 4.15 -10.40
CA GLU A 75 -5.76 5.14 -9.35
C GLU A 75 -6.82 4.68 -8.35
N THR A 76 -7.99 4.23 -8.82
CA THR A 76 -9.06 3.70 -7.97
C THR A 76 -8.60 2.50 -7.14
N LYS A 77 -7.81 1.61 -7.72
CA LYS A 77 -7.22 0.48 -6.99
C LYS A 77 -6.25 0.93 -5.90
N ALA A 78 -5.43 1.95 -6.17
CA ALA A 78 -4.55 2.51 -5.15
C ALA A 78 -5.30 3.28 -4.07
N GLU A 79 -6.39 3.99 -4.41
CA GLU A 79 -7.28 4.64 -3.44
C GLU A 79 -7.94 3.63 -2.50
N PHE A 80 -8.31 2.46 -3.01
CA PHE A 80 -8.80 1.35 -2.18
C PHE A 80 -7.78 0.96 -1.10
N VAL A 81 -6.52 0.77 -1.50
CA VAL A 81 -5.42 0.44 -0.57
C VAL A 81 -5.18 1.58 0.43
N CYS A 82 -5.16 2.84 -0.02
CA CYS A 82 -4.98 3.99 0.87
C CYS A 82 -6.12 4.13 1.88
N HIS A 83 -7.36 3.86 1.47
CA HIS A 83 -8.52 3.87 2.35
C HIS A 83 -8.38 2.79 3.41
N TYR A 84 -8.02 1.56 3.02
CA TYR A 84 -7.79 0.47 3.95
C TYR A 84 -6.68 0.82 4.95
N ALA A 85 -5.53 1.32 4.49
CA ALA A 85 -4.43 1.72 5.38
C ALA A 85 -4.81 2.83 6.37
N THR A 86 -5.76 3.70 6.01
CA THR A 86 -6.20 4.81 6.86
C THR A 86 -7.26 4.40 7.87
N TRP A 87 -8.20 3.53 7.46
CA TRP A 87 -9.42 3.23 8.20
C TRP A 87 -9.51 1.79 8.71
N ASP A 88 -8.55 0.94 8.35
CA ASP A 88 -8.57 -0.51 8.60
C ASP A 88 -9.87 -1.18 8.14
N ALA A 89 -10.41 -0.68 7.02
CA ALA A 89 -11.71 -1.07 6.49
C ALA A 89 -11.75 -0.91 4.97
N TYR A 90 -12.60 -1.68 4.29
CA TYR A 90 -12.84 -1.48 2.87
C TYR A 90 -13.72 -0.24 2.63
N PRO A 91 -13.43 0.57 1.61
CA PRO A 91 -14.29 1.68 1.26
C PRO A 91 -15.67 1.18 0.83
N ALA A 92 -16.72 1.87 1.30
CA ALA A 92 -18.10 1.50 1.00
C ALA A 92 -18.40 1.46 -0.51
N TRP A 93 -17.74 2.31 -1.31
CA TRP A 93 -17.92 2.34 -2.76
C TRP A 93 -17.35 1.11 -3.48
N ALA A 94 -16.51 0.28 -2.83
CA ALA A 94 -15.91 -0.88 -3.47
C ALA A 94 -16.93 -1.92 -3.93
N SER A 95 -18.05 -2.06 -3.21
CA SER A 95 -19.15 -2.94 -3.60
C SER A 95 -19.92 -2.44 -4.82
N ASP A 96 -19.87 -1.13 -5.09
CA ASP A 96 -20.61 -0.49 -6.17
C ASP A 96 -19.88 -0.60 -7.52
N LEU A 97 -18.63 -1.10 -7.51
CA LEU A 97 -17.87 -1.35 -8.73
C LEU A 97 -18.40 -2.56 -9.49
N GLU A 98 -18.55 -2.38 -10.81
CA GLU A 98 -18.85 -3.47 -11.74
C GLU A 98 -17.72 -4.50 -11.77
N ASP A 99 -18.07 -5.77 -12.02
CA ASP A 99 -17.08 -6.82 -12.27
C ASP A 99 -16.40 -6.61 -13.63
N ALA A 100 -15.11 -6.97 -13.73
CA ALA A 100 -14.22 -6.69 -14.87
C ALA A 100 -14.61 -7.43 -16.15
#